data_AF-A0A354T879-F1
#
_entry.id   AF-A0A354T879-F1
#
_cell.length_a   1.000
_cell.length_b   1.000
_cell.length_c   1.000
_cell.angle_alpha   90.00
_cell.angle_beta   90.00
_cell.angle_gamma   90.00
#
_symmetry.space_group_name_H-M   'P 1'
#
loop_
_entity.id
_entity.type
_entity.pdbx_description
1 polymer ?
#
loop_
_entity_poly.entity_id
_entity_poly.type
_entity_poly.pdbx_seq_one_letter_code
_entity_poly.pdbx_strand_id
1 'polypeptide(L)'
;MQIHVAQNGEKTGPFEREEVLRRLVAGDLKGSDLGWHEGLADWEPLSKLIPPPARAPVAMLPQSSGMAIVSLVCGILGFVTLGLGSIPAIITGHLARSRINKSAGALGGGGLALAGLILGYVCLVLTFVAILASLAVPAFSSIQQKAIQTKTMSQAKQIVVGMKLYAAEHEGSLPPTLATLYEEDILDDGRMPDSPVGKESPAAAWDYRGAGLKDTADGTAIVLVSRKADRAKKKIVARLDGTVELLLESEVP
;
A
#
# COMPACT_ATOMS: atom_id res chain seq x y z
N MET A 1 -19.98 -36.15 58.72
CA MET A 1 -21.41 -36.36 59.08
C MET A 1 -21.72 -37.80 58.73
N GLN A 2 -22.16 -38.56 59.71
CA GLN A 2 -22.31 -40.00 59.60
C GLN A 2 -23.74 -40.37 59.22
N ILE A 3 -23.88 -41.12 58.13
CA ILE A 3 -25.14 -41.52 57.53
C ILE A 3 -25.22 -43.04 57.56
N HIS A 4 -26.28 -43.56 58.17
CA HIS A 4 -26.69 -44.95 58.05
C HIS A 4 -27.50 -45.11 56.77
N VAL A 5 -27.28 -46.19 56.02
CA VAL A 5 -27.93 -46.46 54.74
C VAL A 5 -28.71 -47.77 54.83
N ALA A 6 -29.96 -47.76 54.43
CA ALA A 6 -30.80 -48.94 54.29
C ALA A 6 -31.01 -49.25 52.80
N GLN A 7 -30.45 -50.38 52.35
CA GLN A 7 -30.55 -50.86 50.98
C GLN A 7 -31.28 -52.21 50.97
N ASN A 8 -32.35 -52.33 50.17
CA ASN A 8 -33.16 -53.56 50.10
C ASN A 8 -33.64 -54.11 51.46
N GLY A 9 -33.83 -53.23 52.45
CA GLY A 9 -34.26 -53.61 53.81
C GLY A 9 -33.13 -53.89 54.82
N GLU A 10 -31.88 -53.95 54.37
CA GLU A 10 -30.72 -54.17 55.23
C GLU A 10 -30.05 -52.84 55.61
N LYS A 11 -29.85 -52.60 56.91
CA LYS A 11 -29.27 -51.37 57.45
C LYS A 11 -27.76 -51.52 57.62
N THR A 12 -26.99 -50.64 56.98
CA THR A 12 -25.52 -50.64 56.98
C THR A 12 -24.99 -49.25 57.39
N GLY A 13 -23.76 -49.21 57.90
CA GLY A 13 -23.09 -47.98 58.36
C GLY A 13 -22.84 -47.95 59.87
N PRO A 14 -22.43 -46.80 60.44
CA PRO A 14 -22.42 -45.47 59.82
C PRO A 14 -21.32 -45.27 58.77
N PHE A 15 -21.62 -44.53 57.70
CA PHE A 15 -20.66 -44.10 56.69
C PHE A 15 -20.50 -42.58 56.68
N GLU A 16 -19.31 -42.07 56.36
CA GLU A 16 -19.14 -40.64 56.12
C GLU A 16 -19.87 -40.22 54.83
N ARG A 17 -20.38 -38.98 54.82
CA ARG A 17 -21.07 -38.38 53.65
C ARG A 17 -20.31 -38.59 52.33
N GLU A 18 -18.99 -38.45 52.34
CA GLU A 18 -18.16 -38.63 51.14
C GLU A 18 -18.14 -40.07 50.64
N GLU A 19 -18.17 -41.05 51.55
CA GLU A 19 -18.25 -42.46 51.20
C GLU A 19 -19.61 -42.81 50.60
N VAL A 20 -20.70 -42.27 51.17
CA VAL A 20 -22.05 -42.43 50.60
C VAL A 20 -22.13 -41.79 49.21
N LEU A 21 -21.53 -40.60 49.02
CA LEU A 21 -21.40 -39.96 47.71
C LEU A 21 -20.62 -40.82 46.72
N ARG A 22 -19.48 -41.39 47.13
CA ARG A 22 -18.69 -42.30 46.29
C ARG A 22 -19.52 -43.50 45.83
N ARG A 23 -20.26 -44.13 46.74
CA ARG A 23 -21.10 -45.30 46.43
C ARG A 23 -22.33 -44.96 45.57
N LEU A 24 -22.90 -43.77 45.72
CA LEU A 24 -23.94 -43.25 44.81
C LEU A 24 -23.39 -43.01 43.39
N VAL A 25 -22.16 -42.48 43.27
CA VAL A 25 -21.48 -42.27 41.98
C VAL A 25 -21.05 -43.59 41.34
N ALA A 26 -20.58 -44.55 42.13
CA ALA A 26 -20.22 -45.90 41.68
C ALA A 26 -21.44 -46.72 41.21
N GLY A 27 -22.65 -46.31 41.60
CA GLY A 27 -23.90 -47.01 41.29
C GLY A 27 -24.26 -48.12 42.28
N ASP A 28 -23.45 -48.31 43.32
CA ASP A 28 -23.67 -49.27 44.40
C ASP A 28 -24.87 -48.89 45.29
N LEU A 29 -25.13 -47.58 45.42
CA LEU A 29 -26.31 -47.04 46.09
C LEU A 29 -27.17 -46.31 45.07
N LYS A 30 -28.49 -46.40 45.24
CA LYS A 30 -29.47 -45.64 44.46
C LYS A 30 -29.94 -44.43 45.26
N GLY A 31 -30.29 -43.34 44.57
CA GLY A 31 -30.87 -42.17 45.23
C GLY A 31 -32.22 -42.43 45.93
N SER A 32 -32.86 -43.55 45.62
CA SER A 32 -34.07 -44.05 46.29
C SER A 32 -33.80 -44.84 47.58
N ASP A 33 -32.55 -45.28 47.80
CA ASP A 33 -32.18 -45.97 49.03
C ASP A 33 -32.33 -45.01 50.21
N LEU A 34 -32.67 -45.53 51.39
CA LEU A 34 -32.98 -44.70 52.54
C LEU A 34 -31.70 -44.41 53.32
N GLY A 35 -31.52 -43.16 53.71
CA GLY A 35 -30.49 -42.72 54.62
C GLY A 35 -31.08 -42.17 55.90
N TRP A 36 -30.34 -42.30 56.99
CA TRP A 36 -30.64 -41.65 58.25
C TRP A 36 -29.36 -41.15 58.89
N HIS A 37 -29.43 -40.03 59.59
CA HIS A 37 -28.34 -39.49 60.36
C HIS A 37 -28.88 -38.89 61.65
N GLU A 38 -28.00 -38.68 62.61
CA GLU A 38 -28.34 -38.07 63.89
C GLU A 38 -29.04 -36.71 63.68
N GLY A 39 -30.25 -36.57 64.23
CA GLY A 39 -31.11 -35.40 64.08
C GLY A 39 -32.31 -35.55 63.13
N LEU A 40 -32.44 -36.66 62.39
CA LEU A 40 -33.64 -36.96 61.61
C LEU A 40 -34.68 -37.72 62.41
N ALA A 41 -35.96 -37.34 62.27
CA ALA A 41 -37.08 -38.07 62.88
C ALA A 41 -37.34 -39.41 62.18
N ASP A 42 -37.22 -39.46 60.85
CA ASP A 42 -37.50 -40.63 60.03
C ASP A 42 -36.40 -40.86 58.98
N TRP A 43 -36.36 -42.07 58.43
CA TRP A 43 -35.46 -42.43 57.32
C TRP A 43 -35.92 -41.72 56.03
N GLU A 44 -35.01 -41.01 55.37
CA GLU A 44 -35.32 -40.26 54.15
C GLU A 44 -34.50 -40.76 52.95
N PRO A 45 -34.99 -40.63 51.71
CA PRO A 45 -34.22 -41.02 50.53
C PRO A 45 -32.87 -40.30 50.43
N LEU A 46 -31.82 -41.03 50.05
CA LEU A 46 -30.47 -40.50 49.90
C LEU A 46 -30.39 -39.32 48.92
N SER A 47 -31.23 -39.31 47.88
CA SER A 47 -31.35 -38.18 46.95
C SER A 47 -31.79 -36.86 47.60
N LYS A 48 -32.56 -36.94 48.69
CA LYS A 48 -33.01 -35.77 49.46
C LYS A 48 -31.93 -35.32 50.45
N LEU A 49 -31.23 -36.27 51.08
CA LEU A 49 -30.16 -35.99 52.03
C LEU A 49 -28.88 -35.47 51.35
N ILE A 50 -28.65 -35.93 50.12
CA ILE A 50 -27.47 -35.63 49.32
C ILE A 50 -27.96 -35.25 47.92
N PRO A 51 -28.35 -33.98 47.71
CA PRO A 51 -28.74 -33.52 46.38
C PRO A 51 -27.53 -33.65 45.43
N PRO A 52 -27.73 -34.17 44.21
CA PRO A 52 -26.66 -34.23 43.22
C PRO A 52 -26.12 -32.82 42.96
N PRO A 53 -24.81 -32.66 42.71
CA PRO A 53 -24.24 -31.36 42.38
C PRO A 53 -24.97 -30.80 41.16
N ALA A 54 -25.47 -29.56 41.27
CA ALA A 54 -26.13 -28.88 40.17
C ALA A 54 -25.17 -28.83 38.97
N ARG A 55 -25.55 -29.43 37.83
CA ARG A 55 -24.78 -29.30 36.59
C ARG A 55 -24.70 -27.82 36.23
N ALA A 56 -23.50 -27.25 36.28
CA ALA A 56 -23.26 -25.93 35.73
C ALA A 56 -23.62 -25.95 34.22
N PRO A 57 -24.31 -24.93 33.70
CA PRO A 57 -24.58 -24.86 32.27
C PRO A 57 -23.26 -24.87 31.50
N VAL A 58 -23.11 -25.82 30.58
CA VAL A 58 -21.96 -25.88 29.68
C VAL A 58 -22.03 -24.65 28.79
N ALA A 59 -21.06 -23.73 28.94
CA ALA A 59 -20.93 -22.59 28.03
C ALA A 59 -20.56 -23.11 26.64
N MET A 60 -21.52 -23.14 25.71
CA MET A 60 -21.25 -23.41 24.30
C MET A 60 -20.46 -22.22 23.72
N LEU A 61 -19.23 -22.46 23.28
CA LEU A 61 -18.44 -21.47 22.55
C LEU A 61 -19.12 -21.17 21.21
N PRO A 62 -19.38 -19.89 20.87
CA PRO A 62 -20.04 -19.54 19.62
C PRO A 62 -19.19 -19.94 18.41
N GLN A 63 -19.79 -20.63 17.44
CA GLN A 63 -19.11 -21.01 16.19
C GLN A 63 -18.89 -19.79 15.31
N SER A 64 -17.69 -19.65 14.74
CA SER A 64 -17.39 -18.57 13.79
C SER A 64 -18.15 -18.77 12.49
N SER A 65 -18.89 -17.75 12.03
CA SER A 65 -19.65 -17.88 10.79
C SER A 65 -18.73 -18.02 9.57
N GLY A 66 -18.97 -18.99 8.69
CA GLY A 66 -18.18 -19.19 7.46
C GLY A 66 -18.16 -17.96 6.54
N MET A 67 -19.17 -17.08 6.64
CA MET A 67 -19.20 -15.80 5.92
C MET A 67 -18.15 -14.79 6.41
N ALA A 68 -17.73 -14.85 7.68
CA ALA A 68 -16.64 -14.00 8.17
C ALA A 68 -15.29 -14.43 7.55
N ILE A 69 -15.10 -15.74 7.37
CA ILE A 69 -13.92 -16.30 6.69
C ILE A 69 -13.97 -15.94 5.20
N VAL A 70 -15.11 -16.08 4.54
CA VAL A 70 -15.28 -15.67 3.13
C VAL A 70 -15.02 -14.17 2.95
N SER A 71 -15.48 -13.30 3.85
CA SER A 71 -15.19 -11.86 3.80
C SER A 71 -13.69 -11.56 3.99
N LEU A 72 -13.00 -12.26 4.90
CA LEU A 72 -11.55 -12.13 5.07
C LEU A 72 -10.79 -12.59 3.82
N VAL A 73 -11.15 -13.75 3.27
CA VAL A 73 -10.51 -14.33 2.08
C VAL A 73 -10.78 -13.47 0.85
N CYS A 74 -12.01 -12.99 0.65
CA CYS A 74 -12.32 -12.03 -0.42
C CYS A 74 -11.60 -10.69 -0.24
N GLY A 75 -11.42 -10.21 1.00
CA GLY A 75 -10.61 -9.01 1.28
C GLY A 75 -9.14 -9.20 0.88
N ILE A 76 -8.56 -10.35 1.20
CA ILE A 76 -7.18 -10.72 0.82
C ILE A 76 -7.05 -10.92 -0.71
N LEU A 77 -8.01 -11.61 -1.33
CA LEU A 77 -8.03 -11.82 -2.79
C LEU A 77 -8.35 -10.54 -3.57
N GLY A 78 -9.04 -9.57 -2.96
CA GLY A 78 -9.25 -8.23 -3.54
C GLY A 78 -7.93 -7.50 -3.78
N PHE A 79 -6.94 -7.72 -2.93
CA PHE A 79 -5.58 -7.21 -3.08
C PHE A 79 -4.84 -7.86 -4.27
N VAL A 80 -5.10 -9.15 -4.54
CA VAL A 80 -4.48 -9.91 -5.63
C VAL A 80 -5.12 -9.61 -6.99
N THR A 81 -6.37 -9.16 -7.02
CA THR A 81 -7.17 -8.95 -8.26
C THR A 81 -7.31 -7.48 -8.70
N LEU A 82 -6.43 -6.59 -8.23
CA LEU A 82 -6.47 -5.15 -8.54
C LEU A 82 -7.84 -4.49 -8.28
N GLY A 83 -8.52 -4.89 -7.20
CA GLY A 83 -9.74 -4.22 -6.73
C GLY A 83 -11.07 -4.70 -7.34
N LEU A 84 -11.07 -5.65 -8.28
CA LEU A 84 -12.31 -6.27 -8.76
C LEU A 84 -13.01 -7.09 -7.66
N GLY A 85 -12.24 -7.66 -6.73
CA GLY A 85 -12.76 -8.36 -5.55
C GLY A 85 -13.30 -7.44 -4.44
N SER A 86 -13.06 -6.13 -4.51
CA SER A 86 -13.41 -5.19 -3.44
C SER A 86 -14.91 -5.03 -3.27
N ILE A 87 -15.67 -4.99 -4.38
CA ILE A 87 -17.13 -4.84 -4.32
C ILE A 87 -17.79 -6.07 -3.66
N PRO A 88 -17.51 -7.33 -4.09
CA PRO A 88 -17.98 -8.51 -3.37
C PRO A 88 -17.50 -8.58 -1.91
N ALA A 89 -16.26 -8.17 -1.60
CA ALA A 89 -15.74 -8.16 -0.23
C ALA A 89 -16.49 -7.17 0.69
N ILE A 90 -16.84 -5.98 0.18
CA ILE A 90 -17.62 -4.99 0.92
C ILE A 90 -19.05 -5.50 1.16
N ILE A 91 -19.70 -6.03 0.12
CA ILE A 91 -21.06 -6.58 0.21
C ILE A 91 -21.11 -7.74 1.21
N THR A 92 -20.21 -8.71 1.08
CA THR A 92 -20.14 -9.88 1.97
C THR A 92 -19.76 -9.51 3.40
N GLY A 93 -18.90 -8.51 3.60
CA GLY A 93 -18.54 -7.98 4.91
C GLY A 93 -19.72 -7.34 5.64
N HIS A 94 -20.52 -6.51 4.96
CA HIS A 94 -21.75 -5.95 5.54
C HIS A 94 -22.79 -7.03 5.86
N LEU A 95 -22.93 -8.03 4.99
CA LEU A 95 -23.87 -9.14 5.20
C LEU A 95 -23.46 -10.03 6.38
N ALA A 96 -22.17 -10.34 6.52
CA ALA A 96 -21.62 -11.09 7.65
C ALA A 96 -21.88 -10.35 8.97
N ARG A 97 -21.65 -9.03 9.00
CA ARG A 97 -21.90 -8.21 10.20
C ARG A 97 -23.38 -8.14 10.57
N SER A 98 -24.26 -8.00 9.58
CA SER A 98 -25.71 -8.03 9.79
C SER A 98 -26.20 -9.37 10.37
N ARG A 99 -25.66 -10.49 9.87
CA ARG A 99 -25.98 -11.83 10.39
C ARG A 99 -25.42 -12.08 11.79
N ILE A 100 -24.20 -11.63 12.07
CA ILE A 100 -23.60 -11.73 13.41
C ILE A 100 -24.43 -10.92 14.42
N ASN A 101 -24.77 -9.66 14.12
CA ASN A 101 -25.59 -8.82 15.01
C ASN A 101 -27.00 -9.42 15.26
N LYS A 102 -27.61 -10.03 14.25
CA LYS A 102 -28.95 -10.65 14.37
C LYS A 102 -28.94 -12.03 15.06
N SER A 103 -27.77 -12.63 15.28
CA SER A 103 -27.65 -14.00 15.78
C SER A 103 -27.80 -14.16 17.29
N ALA A 104 -28.02 -13.07 18.05
CA ALA A 104 -28.19 -13.08 19.51
C ALA A 104 -27.12 -13.90 20.26
N GLY A 105 -25.87 -13.88 19.76
CA GLY A 105 -24.73 -14.59 20.36
C GLY A 105 -24.43 -15.97 19.74
N ALA A 106 -25.24 -16.46 18.80
CA ALA A 106 -25.01 -17.76 18.15
C ALA A 106 -23.84 -17.77 17.15
N LEU A 107 -23.47 -16.62 16.58
CA LEU A 107 -22.36 -16.50 15.61
C LEU A 107 -21.28 -15.54 16.12
N GLY A 108 -20.02 -16.00 16.11
CA GLY A 108 -18.83 -15.18 16.38
C GLY A 108 -18.16 -14.63 15.12
N GLY A 109 -17.14 -13.77 15.29
CA GLY A 109 -16.27 -13.30 14.20
C GLY A 109 -16.49 -11.86 13.74
N GLY A 110 -17.12 -11.01 14.57
CA GLY A 110 -17.33 -9.59 14.24
C GLY A 110 -16.05 -8.80 13.93
N GLY A 111 -14.96 -9.09 14.65
CA GLY A 111 -13.64 -8.49 14.39
C GLY A 111 -13.06 -8.88 13.03
N LEU A 112 -13.24 -10.13 12.61
CA LEU A 112 -12.80 -10.64 11.29
C LEU A 112 -13.58 -9.97 10.15
N ALA A 113 -14.90 -9.82 10.31
CA ALA A 113 -15.74 -9.12 9.34
C ALA A 113 -15.37 -7.63 9.23
N LEU A 114 -15.02 -6.98 10.35
CA LEU A 114 -14.55 -5.60 10.34
C LEU A 114 -13.19 -5.46 9.65
N ALA A 115 -12.25 -6.36 9.93
CA ALA A 115 -10.93 -6.37 9.28
C ALA A 115 -11.06 -6.55 7.75
N GLY A 116 -11.93 -7.46 7.30
CA GLY A 116 -12.22 -7.66 5.87
C GLY A 116 -12.81 -6.42 5.20
N LEU A 117 -13.75 -5.73 5.86
CA LEU A 117 -14.31 -4.47 5.36
C LEU A 117 -13.25 -3.35 5.26
N ILE A 118 -12.44 -3.16 6.29
CA ILE A 118 -11.38 -2.15 6.31
C ILE A 118 -10.39 -2.40 5.17
N LEU A 119 -9.91 -3.64 5.03
CA LEU A 119 -9.01 -4.03 3.93
C LEU A 119 -9.65 -3.78 2.56
N GLY A 120 -10.95 -4.10 2.39
CA GLY A 120 -11.69 -3.85 1.16
C GLY A 120 -11.75 -2.37 0.78
N TYR A 121 -12.09 -1.48 1.72
CA TYR A 121 -12.13 -0.03 1.48
C TYR A 121 -10.74 0.56 1.21
N VAL A 122 -9.73 0.17 1.99
CA VAL A 122 -8.34 0.63 1.79
C VAL A 122 -7.85 0.23 0.40
N CYS A 123 -8.07 -1.02 -0.01
CA CYS A 123 -7.69 -1.49 -1.34
C CYS A 123 -8.44 -0.71 -2.44
N LEU A 124 -9.75 -0.49 -2.30
CA LEU A 124 -10.55 0.28 -3.26
C LEU A 124 -10.08 1.72 -3.42
N VAL A 125 -9.76 2.41 -2.33
CA VAL A 125 -9.25 3.79 -2.37
C VAL A 125 -7.87 3.83 -3.03
N LEU A 126 -6.98 2.91 -2.66
CA LEU A 126 -5.64 2.84 -3.25
C LEU A 126 -5.68 2.52 -4.74
N THR A 127 -6.51 1.59 -5.20
CA THR A 127 -6.65 1.29 -6.63
C THR A 127 -7.24 2.46 -7.40
N PHE A 128 -8.23 3.15 -6.82
CA PHE A 128 -8.80 4.35 -7.44
C PHE A 128 -7.75 5.46 -7.61
N VAL A 129 -6.95 5.76 -6.57
CA VAL A 129 -5.86 6.74 -6.64
C VAL A 129 -4.79 6.30 -7.66
N ALA A 130 -4.44 5.02 -7.69
CA ALA A 130 -3.46 4.48 -8.64
C ALA A 130 -3.93 4.61 -10.10
N ILE A 131 -5.23 4.42 -10.37
CA ILE A 131 -5.82 4.63 -11.71
C ILE A 131 -5.74 6.11 -12.11
N LEU A 132 -6.07 7.03 -11.20
CA LEU A 132 -5.94 8.46 -11.50
C LEU A 132 -4.48 8.86 -11.76
N ALA A 133 -3.54 8.36 -10.95
CA ALA A 133 -2.13 8.61 -11.12
C ALA A 133 -1.60 8.03 -12.45
N SER A 134 -2.02 6.82 -12.83
CA SER A 134 -1.57 6.17 -14.08
C SER A 134 -2.04 6.91 -15.33
N LEU A 135 -3.19 7.59 -15.27
CA LEU A 135 -3.67 8.47 -16.34
C LEU A 135 -2.97 9.84 -16.34
N ALA A 136 -2.66 10.38 -15.17
CA ALA A 136 -2.06 11.71 -15.03
C ALA A 136 -0.57 11.77 -15.41
N VAL A 137 0.24 10.79 -15.00
CA VAL A 137 1.69 10.73 -15.25
C VAL A 137 2.06 10.84 -16.74
N PRO A 138 1.49 10.06 -17.68
CA PRO A 138 1.85 10.17 -19.09
C PRO A 138 1.47 11.53 -19.68
N ALA A 139 0.27 12.04 -19.35
CA ALA A 139 -0.19 13.35 -19.81
C ALA A 139 0.75 14.47 -19.37
N PHE A 140 1.08 14.51 -18.07
CA PHE A 140 2.01 15.50 -17.53
C PHE A 140 3.41 15.39 -18.13
N SER A 141 3.92 14.16 -18.30
CA SER A 141 5.25 13.93 -18.88
C SER A 141 5.36 14.45 -20.32
N SER A 142 4.31 14.30 -21.13
CA SER A 142 4.29 14.77 -22.52
C SER A 142 4.32 16.30 -22.64
N ILE A 143 3.66 17.00 -21.71
CA ILE A 143 3.65 18.48 -21.64
C ILE A 143 5.03 18.99 -21.24
N GLN A 144 5.66 18.36 -20.24
CA GLN A 144 7.00 18.74 -19.80
C GLN A 144 8.04 18.54 -20.91
N GLN A 145 7.96 17.45 -21.69
CA GLN A 145 8.91 17.22 -22.79
C GLN A 145 8.90 18.35 -23.83
N LYS A 146 7.71 18.81 -24.22
CA LYS A 146 7.57 19.94 -25.16
C LYS A 146 8.15 21.22 -24.57
N ALA A 147 7.84 21.51 -23.31
CA ALA A 147 8.36 22.69 -22.63
C ALA A 147 9.90 22.66 -22.49
N ILE A 148 10.47 21.49 -22.17
CA ILE A 148 11.93 21.29 -22.10
C ILE A 148 12.57 21.55 -23.46
N GLN A 149 12.04 20.95 -24.54
CA GLN A 149 12.54 21.17 -25.90
C GLN A 149 12.50 22.65 -26.28
N THR A 150 11.38 23.34 -26.07
CA THR A 150 11.25 24.77 -26.39
C THR A 150 12.25 25.63 -25.62
N LYS A 151 12.42 25.38 -24.30
CA LYS A 151 13.38 26.11 -23.47
C LYS A 151 14.83 25.88 -23.94
N THR A 152 15.23 24.64 -24.18
CA THR A 152 16.60 24.31 -24.60
C THR A 152 16.90 24.82 -26.01
N MET A 153 15.93 24.81 -26.93
CA MET A 153 16.08 25.44 -28.25
C MET A 153 16.23 26.96 -28.13
N SER A 154 15.46 27.61 -27.24
CA SER A 154 15.63 29.03 -26.96
C SER A 154 17.00 29.35 -26.39
N GLN A 155 17.52 28.50 -25.49
CA GLN A 155 18.86 28.64 -24.94
C GLN A 155 19.93 28.52 -26.03
N ALA A 156 19.81 27.55 -26.94
CA ALA A 156 20.73 27.41 -28.08
C ALA A 156 20.76 28.70 -28.93
N LYS A 157 19.58 29.29 -29.18
CA LYS A 157 19.49 30.57 -29.92
C LYS A 157 20.20 31.70 -29.17
N GLN A 158 20.03 31.80 -27.86
CA GLN A 158 20.72 32.81 -27.05
C GLN A 158 22.24 32.65 -27.13
N ILE A 159 22.74 31.40 -27.08
CA ILE A 159 24.17 31.11 -27.24
C ILE A 159 24.67 31.56 -28.61
N VAL A 160 23.97 31.21 -29.70
CA VAL A 160 24.36 31.63 -31.06
C VAL A 160 24.34 33.16 -31.22
N VAL A 161 23.38 33.84 -30.61
CA VAL A 161 23.35 35.32 -30.58
C VAL A 161 24.56 35.86 -29.82
N GLY A 162 24.88 35.30 -28.66
CA GLY A 162 26.09 35.67 -27.90
C GLY A 162 27.38 35.43 -28.68
N MET A 163 27.47 34.33 -29.43
CA MET A 163 28.61 34.06 -30.32
C MET A 163 28.76 35.13 -31.41
N LYS A 164 27.66 35.60 -32.00
CA LYS A 164 27.68 36.68 -33.00
C LYS A 164 28.06 38.02 -32.37
N LEU A 165 27.60 38.28 -31.14
CA LEU A 165 27.98 39.48 -30.41
C LEU A 165 29.49 39.49 -30.10
N TYR A 166 30.04 38.37 -29.63
CA TYR A 166 31.49 38.20 -29.44
C TYR A 166 32.25 38.44 -30.74
N ALA A 167 31.80 37.85 -31.85
CA ALA A 167 32.46 37.98 -33.15
C ALA A 167 32.48 39.43 -33.66
N ALA A 168 31.42 40.21 -33.39
CA ALA A 168 31.36 41.62 -33.75
C ALA A 168 32.46 42.45 -33.07
N GLU A 169 32.92 42.04 -31.87
CA GLU A 169 33.97 42.70 -31.11
C GLU A 169 35.37 42.10 -31.37
N HIS A 170 35.44 40.91 -31.98
CA HIS A 170 36.68 40.12 -32.16
C HIS A 170 37.00 39.83 -33.64
N GLU A 171 36.94 40.84 -34.50
CA GLU A 171 37.31 40.76 -35.93
C GLU A 171 36.57 39.64 -36.71
N GLY A 172 35.33 39.36 -36.33
CA GLY A 172 34.49 38.30 -36.90
C GLY A 172 34.84 36.90 -36.44
N SER A 173 35.79 36.72 -35.51
CA SER A 173 36.18 35.40 -35.00
C SER A 173 35.18 34.90 -33.96
N LEU A 174 34.67 33.67 -34.11
CA LEU A 174 33.83 33.05 -33.09
C LEU A 174 34.63 32.74 -31.81
N PRO A 175 33.98 32.64 -30.63
CA PRO A 175 34.68 32.39 -29.37
C PRO A 175 35.47 31.08 -29.40
N PRO A 176 36.65 31.00 -28.77
CA PRO A 176 37.44 29.77 -28.76
C PRO A 176 36.78 28.66 -27.93
N THR A 177 36.03 29.02 -26.88
CA THR A 177 35.22 28.09 -26.09
C THR A 177 33.92 28.76 -25.65
N LEU A 178 32.91 27.97 -25.29
CA LEU A 178 31.67 28.54 -24.75
C LEU A 178 31.87 29.26 -23.41
N ALA A 179 32.92 28.94 -22.66
CA ALA A 179 33.22 29.60 -21.39
C ALA A 179 33.52 31.10 -21.58
N THR A 180 34.15 31.48 -22.70
CA THR A 180 34.51 32.89 -22.94
C THR A 180 33.30 33.80 -23.02
N LEU A 181 32.16 33.29 -23.51
CA LEU A 181 30.91 34.06 -23.55
C LEU A 181 30.41 34.44 -22.15
N TYR A 182 30.73 33.63 -21.14
CA TYR A 182 30.37 33.90 -19.74
C TYR A 182 31.45 34.71 -19.03
N GLU A 183 32.73 34.43 -19.32
CA GLU A 183 33.87 35.15 -18.76
C GLU A 183 33.90 36.63 -19.17
N GLU A 184 33.46 36.94 -20.38
CA GLU A 184 33.38 38.31 -20.93
C GLU A 184 32.02 38.98 -20.71
N ASP A 185 31.13 38.39 -19.90
CA ASP A 185 29.81 38.95 -19.56
C ASP A 185 28.89 39.19 -20.77
N ILE A 186 29.16 38.51 -21.90
CA ILE A 186 28.31 38.54 -23.11
C ILE A 186 27.01 37.77 -22.87
N LEU A 187 27.13 36.65 -22.16
CA LEU A 187 26.02 35.89 -21.62
C LEU A 187 26.15 35.88 -20.10
N ASP A 188 25.05 36.23 -19.42
CA ASP A 188 24.99 36.10 -17.97
C ASP A 188 25.20 34.62 -17.58
N ASP A 189 26.20 34.35 -16.72
CA ASP A 189 26.43 33.02 -16.10
C ASP A 189 25.26 32.60 -15.21
N GLY A 190 24.25 33.46 -15.09
CA GLY A 190 22.84 33.16 -14.92
C GLY A 190 22.50 31.70 -15.14
N ARG A 191 22.78 30.91 -14.10
CA ARG A 191 22.05 29.71 -13.75
C ARG A 191 20.60 30.16 -13.74
N MET A 192 19.94 30.07 -14.89
CA MET A 192 18.51 30.28 -14.96
C MET A 192 17.96 29.41 -13.85
N PRO A 193 17.24 29.98 -12.87
CA PRO A 193 16.74 29.21 -11.73
C PRO A 193 15.97 27.95 -12.18
N ASP A 194 15.47 27.97 -13.42
CA ASP A 194 14.69 26.93 -14.08
C ASP A 194 15.35 26.31 -15.33
N SER A 195 16.69 26.18 -15.40
CA SER A 195 17.31 25.42 -16.50
C SER A 195 16.87 23.94 -16.43
N PRO A 196 16.15 23.42 -17.45
CA PRO A 196 15.76 22.02 -17.48
C PRO A 196 16.94 21.07 -17.74
N VAL A 197 18.14 21.62 -18.01
CA VAL A 197 19.36 20.90 -18.35
C VAL A 197 20.22 20.67 -17.10
N GLY A 198 19.62 20.08 -16.06
CA GLY A 198 20.34 19.63 -14.85
C GLY A 198 21.12 20.74 -14.12
N LYS A 199 21.98 20.32 -13.18
CA LYS A 199 22.88 21.20 -12.41
C LYS A 199 24.21 21.47 -13.13
N GLU A 200 24.36 21.01 -14.36
CA GLU A 200 25.59 21.17 -15.15
C GLU A 200 25.69 22.63 -15.62
N SER A 201 26.92 23.16 -15.73
CA SER A 201 27.14 24.49 -16.33
C SER A 201 26.52 24.51 -17.74
N PRO A 202 25.85 25.60 -18.16
CA PRO A 202 25.30 25.73 -19.51
C PRO A 202 26.31 25.34 -20.59
N ALA A 203 27.57 25.75 -20.49
CA ALA A 203 28.63 25.38 -21.43
C ALA A 203 28.92 23.88 -21.47
N ALA A 204 28.81 23.18 -20.33
CA ALA A 204 29.06 21.73 -20.25
C ALA A 204 27.94 20.88 -20.88
N ALA A 205 26.74 21.45 -21.07
CA ALA A 205 25.61 20.78 -21.69
C ALA A 205 25.73 20.66 -23.22
N TRP A 206 26.63 21.44 -23.82
CA TRP A 206 26.77 21.53 -25.27
C TRP A 206 28.11 20.97 -25.75
N ASP A 207 28.10 20.39 -26.94
CA ASP A 207 29.26 20.11 -27.76
C ASP A 207 29.45 21.31 -28.70
N TYR A 208 30.50 22.08 -28.44
CA TYR A 208 30.80 23.32 -29.15
C TYR A 208 31.70 23.03 -30.35
N ARG A 209 31.27 23.47 -31.53
CA ARG A 209 31.96 23.23 -32.81
C ARG A 209 32.30 24.51 -33.57
N GLY A 210 32.08 25.67 -32.95
CA GLY A 210 32.37 26.97 -33.54
C GLY A 210 33.83 27.42 -33.44
N ALA A 211 34.67 26.72 -32.68
CA ALA A 211 36.05 27.15 -32.43
C ALA A 211 36.84 27.29 -33.74
N GLY A 212 37.41 28.48 -33.97
CA GLY A 212 38.18 28.79 -35.17
C GLY A 212 37.36 29.14 -36.42
N LEU A 213 36.03 29.10 -36.35
CA LEU A 213 35.17 29.64 -37.41
C LEU A 213 35.05 31.16 -37.29
N LYS A 214 34.67 31.80 -38.41
CA LYS A 214 34.27 33.21 -38.44
C LYS A 214 32.76 33.33 -38.60
N ASP A 215 32.21 34.46 -38.20
CA ASP A 215 30.79 34.83 -38.41
C ASP A 215 30.38 34.89 -39.89
N THR A 216 31.36 35.10 -40.78
CA THR A 216 31.24 35.08 -42.25
C THR A 216 31.38 33.68 -42.87
N ALA A 217 31.58 32.63 -42.07
CA ALA A 217 31.61 31.25 -42.57
C ALA A 217 30.23 30.82 -43.11
N ASP A 218 30.17 29.63 -43.72
CA ASP A 218 28.92 29.05 -44.20
C ASP A 218 27.87 29.05 -43.08
N GLY A 219 26.75 29.75 -43.29
CA GLY A 219 25.67 29.87 -42.31
C GLY A 219 25.06 28.52 -41.92
N THR A 220 25.22 27.50 -42.76
CA THR A 220 24.77 26.13 -42.46
C THR A 220 25.71 25.36 -41.55
N ALA A 221 26.90 25.88 -41.23
CA ALA A 221 27.86 25.26 -40.34
C ALA A 221 27.24 25.02 -38.95
N ILE A 222 27.39 23.80 -38.44
CA ILE A 222 26.91 23.43 -37.12
C ILE A 222 27.89 23.96 -36.08
N VAL A 223 27.38 24.80 -35.19
CA VAL A 223 28.19 25.45 -34.14
C VAL A 223 27.93 24.90 -32.75
N LEU A 224 26.74 24.33 -32.53
CA LEU A 224 26.32 23.84 -31.22
C LEU A 224 25.50 22.55 -31.36
N VAL A 225 25.81 21.54 -30.56
CA VAL A 225 25.04 20.29 -30.48
C VAL A 225 24.76 19.95 -29.02
N SER A 226 23.53 19.58 -28.68
CA SER A 226 23.23 19.14 -27.30
C SER A 226 23.96 17.82 -26.99
N ARG A 227 24.67 17.76 -25.86
CA ARG A 227 25.43 16.55 -25.47
C ARG A 227 24.54 15.34 -25.20
N LYS A 228 23.38 15.58 -24.58
CA LYS A 228 22.38 14.55 -24.26
C LYS A 228 21.25 14.58 -25.30
N ALA A 229 20.85 13.40 -25.79
CA ALA A 229 19.67 13.26 -26.63
C ALA A 229 18.38 13.21 -25.79
N ASP A 230 17.25 13.58 -26.39
CA ASP A 230 15.93 13.43 -25.77
C ASP A 230 15.46 11.96 -25.76
N ARG A 231 14.26 11.71 -25.21
CA ARG A 231 13.70 10.34 -25.16
C ARG A 231 13.47 9.72 -26.56
N ALA A 232 13.37 10.53 -27.60
CA ALA A 232 13.23 10.08 -28.98
C ALA A 232 14.57 9.96 -29.71
N LYS A 233 15.70 10.00 -28.97
CA LYS A 233 17.07 9.99 -29.51
C LYS A 233 17.34 11.16 -30.46
N LYS A 234 16.70 12.32 -30.23
CA LYS A 234 16.97 13.54 -30.98
C LYS A 234 17.91 14.45 -30.21
N LYS A 235 18.85 15.08 -30.92
CA LYS A 235 19.73 16.13 -30.42
C LYS A 235 19.30 17.47 -30.98
N ILE A 236 19.46 18.51 -30.18
CA ILE A 236 19.27 19.89 -30.62
C ILE A 236 20.56 20.33 -31.30
N VAL A 237 20.43 20.81 -32.53
CA VAL A 237 21.54 21.29 -33.36
C VAL A 237 21.28 22.75 -33.70
N ALA A 238 22.25 23.60 -33.43
CA ALA A 238 22.23 25.01 -33.81
C ALA A 238 23.29 25.29 -34.87
N ARG A 239 22.88 26.05 -35.88
CA ARG A 239 23.70 26.48 -37.01
C ARG A 239 24.08 27.95 -36.88
N LEU A 240 25.14 28.34 -37.58
CA LEU A 240 25.68 29.69 -37.53
C LEU A 240 24.68 30.77 -38.01
N ASP A 241 23.80 30.43 -38.94
CA ASP A 241 22.71 31.30 -39.39
C ASP A 241 21.68 31.64 -38.27
N GLY A 242 21.67 30.88 -37.16
CA GLY A 242 20.71 31.02 -36.06
C GLY A 242 19.57 30.00 -36.10
N THR A 243 19.57 29.12 -37.11
CA THR A 243 18.61 28.02 -37.21
C THR A 243 18.89 26.99 -36.11
N VAL A 244 17.84 26.58 -35.41
CA VAL A 244 17.89 25.55 -34.36
C VAL A 244 16.86 24.48 -34.68
N GLU A 245 17.33 23.25 -34.81
CA GLU A 245 16.52 22.11 -35.23
C GLU A 245 16.78 20.87 -34.37
N LEU A 246 15.86 19.91 -34.45
CA LEU A 246 15.98 18.61 -33.79
C LEU A 246 16.34 17.56 -34.84
N LEU A 247 17.55 17.01 -34.76
CA LEU A 247 18.01 15.93 -35.63
C LEU A 247 18.10 14.62 -34.86
N LEU A 248 17.89 13.49 -35.53
CA LEU A 248 18.17 12.20 -34.89
C LEU A 248 19.65 12.11 -34.57
N GLU A 249 20.02 11.47 -33.46
CA GLU A 249 21.42 11.33 -33.05
C GLU A 249 22.29 10.67 -34.13
N SER A 250 21.72 9.79 -34.95
CA SER A 250 22.37 9.16 -36.10
C SER A 250 22.56 10.09 -37.32
N GLU A 251 21.81 11.19 -37.39
CA GLU A 251 21.84 12.17 -38.47
C GLU A 251 22.71 13.39 -38.12
N VAL A 252 23.17 13.49 -36.87
CA VAL A 252 24.11 14.54 -36.48
C VAL A 252 25.48 14.20 -37.08
N PRO A 253 26.03 15.06 -37.96
CA PRO A 253 27.30 14.82 -38.62
C PRO A 253 28.50 14.94 -37.68
#